data_AF-A0A9J6RPP8-F1
#
_entry.id   AF-A0A9J6RPP8-F1
#
_cell.length_a   1.000
_cell.length_b   1.000
_cell.length_c   1.000
_cell.angle_alpha   90.00
_cell.angle_beta   90.00
_cell.angle_gamma   90.00
#
_symmetry.space_group_name_H-M   'P 1'
#
loop_
_entity.id
_entity.type
_entity.pdbx_description
1 polymer ?
#
loop_
_entity_poly.entity_id
_entity_poly.type
_entity_poly.pdbx_seq_one_letter_code
_entity_poly.pdbx_strand_id
1 'polypeptide(L)'
;MTKTLTLLSSVCFFVMASTSWATPVTCGSSQRTATLDSATECKTGEGNTLGNGSTINALYGPTWTQQGSNDGANGTNGFLTTNADSWGQHVTGTWSIDASFWSLFGEAVISIHVGNGGGSPDHFAWAIETGATSGTFSYDKLNGGGGGLSNMKLWSRGTPSTVAEPGSIALLGLGLAGLVASRRKQR
;
A
#
# COMPACT_ATOMS: atom_id res chain seq x y z
N MET A 1 -53.55 2.53 43.82
CA MET A 1 -52.67 3.46 43.09
C MET A 1 -51.32 2.79 42.92
N THR A 2 -51.09 2.14 41.78
CA THR A 2 -49.88 1.32 41.56
C THR A 2 -49.15 1.92 40.38
N LYS A 3 -48.01 2.56 40.63
CA LYS A 3 -47.17 3.20 39.61
C LYS A 3 -46.26 2.15 38.99
N THR A 4 -46.48 1.82 37.73
CA THR A 4 -45.62 0.92 36.95
C THR A 4 -44.41 1.73 36.46
N LEU A 5 -43.24 1.39 36.96
CA LEU A 5 -41.96 2.02 36.60
C LEU A 5 -41.39 1.33 35.35
N THR A 6 -41.46 1.99 34.19
CA THR A 6 -40.95 1.46 32.93
C THR A 6 -39.43 1.68 32.86
N LEU A 7 -38.65 0.61 32.99
CA LEU A 7 -37.20 0.63 32.87
C LEU A 7 -36.82 0.70 31.37
N LEU A 8 -36.27 1.83 30.91
CA LEU A 8 -35.69 1.97 29.58
C LEU A 8 -34.29 1.34 29.57
N SER A 9 -34.15 0.19 28.91
CA SER A 9 -32.87 -0.47 28.69
C SER A 9 -32.20 0.14 27.45
N SER A 10 -31.21 1.01 27.66
CA SER A 10 -30.35 1.54 26.59
C SER A 10 -29.36 0.48 26.14
N VAL A 11 -29.56 -0.07 24.94
CA VAL A 11 -28.59 -0.97 24.28
C VAL A 11 -27.56 -0.12 23.54
N CYS A 12 -26.35 0.01 24.09
CA CYS A 12 -25.20 0.59 23.39
C CYS A 12 -24.60 -0.45 22.43
N PHE A 13 -24.85 -0.30 21.12
CA PHE A 13 -24.12 -1.03 20.09
C PHE A 13 -22.77 -0.35 19.81
N PHE A 14 -21.68 -0.93 20.31
CA PHE A 14 -20.32 -0.58 19.88
C PHE A 14 -20.03 -1.28 18.55
N VAL A 15 -20.01 -0.52 17.45
CA VAL A 15 -19.51 -0.99 16.16
C VAL A 15 -17.98 -0.86 16.19
N MET A 16 -17.27 -1.97 16.35
CA MET A 16 -15.82 -1.99 16.17
C MET A 16 -15.50 -2.02 14.67
N ALA A 17 -15.17 -0.87 14.09
CA ALA A 17 -14.58 -0.82 12.75
C ALA A 17 -13.13 -1.33 12.85
N SER A 18 -12.86 -2.51 12.32
CA SER A 18 -11.49 -3.02 12.17
C SER A 18 -10.89 -2.35 10.95
N THR A 19 -9.86 -1.52 11.16
CA THR A 19 -8.98 -1.10 10.06
C THR A 19 -7.96 -2.22 9.86
N SER A 20 -8.04 -2.95 8.74
CA SER A 20 -6.94 -3.82 8.33
C SER A 20 -5.85 -2.91 7.77
N TRP A 21 -4.76 -2.77 8.51
CA TRP A 21 -3.54 -2.22 7.96
C TRP A 21 -2.78 -3.41 7.38
N ALA A 22 -2.38 -3.36 6.11
CA ALA A 22 -1.42 -4.33 5.60
C ALA A 22 -0.21 -4.35 6.52
N THR A 23 0.31 -5.54 6.75
CA THR A 23 1.56 -5.70 7.48
C THR A 23 2.73 -5.50 6.52
N PRO A 24 3.86 -4.94 6.98
CA PRO A 24 5.06 -4.87 6.16
C PRO A 24 5.46 -6.26 5.64
N VAL A 25 5.81 -6.36 4.35
CA VAL A 25 6.25 -7.60 3.71
C VAL A 25 7.75 -7.55 3.47
N THR A 26 8.48 -8.48 4.08
CA THR A 26 9.93 -8.62 3.95
C THR A 26 10.30 -9.77 3.02
N CYS A 27 11.33 -9.57 2.21
CA CYS A 27 11.89 -10.56 1.30
C CYS A 27 13.39 -10.30 1.07
N GLY A 28 14.09 -11.30 0.54
CA GLY A 28 15.52 -11.18 0.24
C GLY A 28 16.25 -12.50 0.35
N SER A 29 17.53 -12.41 0.69
CA SER A 29 18.46 -13.53 0.82
C SER A 29 19.39 -13.29 2.02
N SER A 30 20.39 -14.17 2.20
CA SER A 30 21.47 -13.97 3.18
C SER A 30 22.37 -12.75 2.89
N GLN A 31 22.31 -12.20 1.68
CA GLN A 31 23.14 -11.08 1.26
C GLN A 31 22.46 -9.73 1.48
N ARG A 32 21.13 -9.70 1.40
CA ARG A 32 20.34 -8.46 1.48
C ARG A 32 18.87 -8.75 1.71
N THR A 33 18.22 -7.84 2.40
CA THR A 33 16.80 -7.90 2.71
C THR A 33 16.16 -6.55 2.46
N ALA A 34 14.90 -6.57 2.05
CA ALA A 34 14.11 -5.37 1.93
C ALA A 34 12.71 -5.62 2.45
N THR A 35 12.11 -4.57 3.01
CA THR A 35 10.77 -4.59 3.57
C THR A 35 9.98 -3.45 2.97
N LEU A 36 8.71 -3.70 2.65
CA LEU A 36 7.80 -2.65 2.22
C LEU A 36 6.42 -2.85 2.85
N ASP A 37 5.91 -1.79 3.43
CA ASP A 37 4.54 -1.63 3.88
C ASP A 37 3.85 -0.63 2.95
N SER A 38 2.58 -0.69 2.60
CA SER A 38 1.54 -1.70 2.81
C SER A 38 1.44 -2.63 1.60
N ALA A 39 2.02 -3.84 1.68
CA ALA A 39 2.13 -4.80 0.58
C ALA A 39 1.44 -6.14 0.88
N THR A 40 1.06 -6.88 -0.17
CA THR A 40 0.40 -8.20 -0.06
C THR A 40 1.33 -9.36 -0.40
N GLU A 41 2.29 -9.15 -1.30
CA GLU A 41 3.34 -10.13 -1.62
C GLU A 41 4.65 -9.43 -1.99
N CYS A 42 5.77 -10.16 -1.88
CA CYS A 42 7.06 -9.74 -2.41
C CYS A 42 7.67 -10.83 -3.30
N LYS A 43 8.26 -10.40 -4.41
CA LYS A 43 9.07 -11.22 -5.31
C LYS A 43 10.42 -10.55 -5.56
N THR A 44 11.42 -11.37 -5.82
CA THR A 44 12.80 -10.93 -6.04
C THR A 44 13.32 -11.47 -7.37
N GLY A 45 14.38 -10.86 -7.89
CA GLY A 45 15.02 -11.33 -9.11
C GLY A 45 16.36 -10.69 -9.37
N GLU A 46 16.95 -11.03 -10.51
CA GLU A 46 18.28 -10.57 -10.92
C GLU A 46 18.22 -9.47 -12.00
N GLY A 47 19.29 -8.67 -12.08
CA GLY A 47 19.36 -7.53 -12.99
C GLY A 47 18.44 -6.37 -12.63
N ASN A 48 18.40 -5.37 -13.52
CA ASN A 48 17.61 -4.15 -13.36
C ASN A 48 16.16 -4.34 -13.79
N THR A 49 15.23 -3.66 -13.12
CA THR A 49 13.85 -3.55 -13.59
C THR A 49 13.79 -2.64 -14.80
N LEU A 50 13.57 -3.23 -15.98
CA LEU A 50 13.55 -2.50 -17.24
C LEU A 50 12.32 -1.59 -17.31
N GLY A 51 12.49 -0.33 -17.73
CA GLY A 51 11.41 0.68 -17.80
C GLY A 51 10.22 0.33 -18.70
N ASN A 52 10.31 -0.76 -19.47
CA ASN A 52 9.24 -1.29 -20.31
C ASN A 52 8.34 -2.32 -19.61
N GLY A 53 8.55 -2.57 -18.31
CA GLY A 53 7.73 -3.48 -17.50
C GLY A 53 8.01 -4.97 -17.70
N SER A 54 8.91 -5.37 -18.61
CA SER A 54 9.19 -6.79 -18.89
C SER A 54 9.65 -7.58 -17.66
N THR A 55 10.49 -6.99 -16.81
CA THR A 55 10.92 -7.62 -15.55
C THR A 55 9.73 -7.87 -14.61
N ILE A 56 8.84 -6.87 -14.46
CA ILE A 56 7.65 -7.00 -13.62
C ILE A 56 6.64 -7.98 -14.22
N ASN A 57 6.55 -8.02 -15.56
CA ASN A 57 5.72 -8.99 -16.27
C ASN A 57 6.13 -10.44 -15.96
N ALA A 58 7.43 -10.71 -15.82
CA ALA A 58 7.92 -12.03 -15.46
C ALA A 58 7.56 -12.44 -14.02
N LEU A 59 7.43 -11.47 -13.11
CA LEU A 59 7.13 -11.72 -11.68
C LEU A 59 5.62 -11.80 -11.39
N TYR A 60 4.83 -10.94 -12.03
CA TYR A 60 3.42 -10.71 -11.70
C TYR A 60 2.45 -11.01 -12.85
N GLY A 61 2.94 -11.53 -13.98
CA GLY A 61 2.17 -11.70 -15.21
C GLY A 61 2.14 -10.43 -16.06
N PRO A 62 1.68 -10.48 -17.32
CA PRO A 62 1.90 -9.42 -18.30
C PRO A 62 1.13 -8.11 -18.01
N THR A 63 1.41 -7.11 -18.86
CA THR A 63 0.77 -5.79 -19.01
C THR A 63 1.14 -4.68 -18.03
N TRP A 64 2.23 -4.83 -17.30
CA TRP A 64 2.74 -3.76 -16.42
C TRP A 64 3.38 -2.61 -17.17
N THR A 65 3.09 -1.40 -16.72
CA THR A 65 3.64 -0.15 -17.26
C THR A 65 4.19 0.72 -16.13
N GLN A 66 5.29 1.45 -16.37
CA GLN A 66 5.90 2.31 -15.37
C GLN A 66 5.09 3.61 -15.22
N GLN A 67 4.80 4.00 -13.97
CA GLN A 67 4.03 5.19 -13.61
C GLN A 67 4.81 6.21 -12.76
N GLY A 68 6.04 5.88 -12.36
CA GLY A 68 6.95 6.76 -11.65
C GLY A 68 8.31 6.10 -11.41
N SER A 69 9.37 6.90 -11.35
CA SER A 69 10.74 6.45 -11.06
C SER A 69 11.52 7.51 -10.30
N ASN A 70 12.10 7.13 -9.17
CA ASN A 70 13.04 7.94 -8.40
C ASN A 70 14.40 7.23 -8.40
N ASP A 71 15.37 7.78 -9.13
CA ASP A 71 16.69 7.18 -9.37
C ASP A 71 17.74 7.83 -8.46
N GLY A 72 17.85 7.37 -7.21
CA GLY A 72 18.88 7.84 -6.29
C GLY A 72 18.61 9.18 -5.62
N ALA A 73 17.36 9.66 -5.68
CA ALA A 73 16.95 10.93 -5.10
C ALA A 73 15.54 10.88 -4.52
N ASN A 74 15.32 11.65 -3.46
CA ASN A 74 13.98 11.86 -2.90
C ASN A 74 13.18 12.82 -3.77
N GLY A 75 11.86 12.71 -3.73
CA GLY A 75 10.94 13.59 -4.44
C GLY A 75 9.81 12.84 -5.13
N THR A 76 9.08 13.57 -5.96
CA THR A 76 7.92 13.08 -6.70
C THR A 76 8.25 12.95 -8.18
N ASN A 77 7.97 11.78 -8.75
CA ASN A 77 8.06 11.52 -10.18
C ASN A 77 6.84 10.68 -10.62
N GLY A 78 6.04 11.23 -11.54
CA GLY A 78 4.75 10.63 -11.90
C GLY A 78 3.83 10.53 -10.68
N PHE A 79 3.28 9.34 -10.44
CA PHE A 79 2.43 9.08 -9.28
C PHE A 79 3.22 8.69 -8.02
N LEU A 80 4.54 8.49 -8.10
CA LEU A 80 5.37 8.02 -6.99
C LEU A 80 6.08 9.17 -6.30
N THR A 81 5.99 9.21 -4.97
CA THR A 81 6.86 10.02 -4.12
C THR A 81 7.68 9.12 -3.21
N THR A 82 8.98 9.41 -3.07
CA THR A 82 9.89 8.67 -2.18
C THR A 82 10.62 9.65 -1.28
N ASN A 83 10.74 9.30 0.00
CA ASN A 83 11.55 10.03 0.97
C ASN A 83 12.39 9.04 1.79
N ALA A 84 13.63 8.85 1.37
CA ALA A 84 14.62 7.99 2.02
C ALA A 84 15.55 8.80 2.92
N ASP A 85 16.05 8.21 4.01
CA ASP A 85 17.12 8.76 4.82
C ASP A 85 18.46 8.86 4.05
N SER A 86 18.64 7.95 3.10
CA SER A 86 19.83 7.81 2.27
C SER A 86 19.52 6.98 1.01
N TRP A 87 20.47 6.92 0.09
CA TRP A 87 20.48 5.96 -1.02
C TRP A 87 21.79 5.18 -0.92
N GLY A 88 21.72 3.87 -0.65
CA GLY A 88 22.90 3.12 -0.25
C GLY A 88 22.61 1.76 0.38
N GLN A 89 23.41 1.38 1.37
CA GLN A 89 23.45 0.01 1.91
C GLN A 89 22.50 -0.24 3.08
N HIS A 90 22.13 0.80 3.82
CA HIS A 90 21.16 0.76 4.91
C HIS A 90 20.23 1.93 4.70
N VAL A 91 19.04 1.66 4.19
CA VAL A 91 18.08 2.69 3.82
C VAL A 91 16.79 2.44 4.56
N THR A 92 16.26 3.50 5.15
CA THR A 92 14.87 3.54 5.62
C THR A 92 14.17 4.74 5.02
N GLY A 93 12.86 4.63 4.80
CA GLY A 93 12.13 5.74 4.22
C GLY A 93 10.64 5.52 4.14
N THR A 94 9.98 6.49 3.52
CA THR A 94 8.57 6.42 3.17
C THR A 94 8.38 6.50 1.67
N TRP A 95 7.27 5.92 1.23
CA TRP A 95 6.76 6.13 -0.12
C TRP A 95 5.32 6.62 -0.04
N SER A 96 4.89 7.31 -1.08
CA SER A 96 3.48 7.57 -1.32
C SER A 96 3.15 7.47 -2.80
N ILE A 97 1.91 7.08 -3.07
CA ILE A 97 1.29 7.07 -4.38
C ILE A 97 0.23 8.17 -4.36
N ASP A 98 0.21 9.03 -5.38
CA ASP A 98 -0.85 10.02 -5.53
C ASP A 98 -2.22 9.33 -5.55
N ALA A 99 -3.17 9.84 -4.75
CA ALA A 99 -4.48 9.21 -4.57
C ALA A 99 -5.26 9.02 -5.88
N SER A 100 -5.00 9.85 -6.90
CA SER A 100 -5.62 9.73 -8.22
C SER A 100 -5.17 8.49 -9.00
N PHE A 101 -4.07 7.84 -8.61
CA PHE A 101 -3.57 6.61 -9.22
C PHE A 101 -4.65 5.50 -9.24
N TRP A 102 -5.32 5.28 -8.10
CA TRP A 102 -6.32 4.22 -7.95
C TRP A 102 -7.62 4.50 -8.69
N SER A 103 -7.82 5.73 -9.15
CA SER A 103 -8.91 6.09 -10.07
C SER A 103 -8.60 5.70 -11.53
N LEU A 104 -7.35 5.36 -11.84
CA LEU A 104 -6.88 5.06 -13.19
C LEU A 104 -6.46 3.59 -13.36
N PHE A 105 -5.96 2.96 -12.30
CA PHE A 105 -5.39 1.62 -12.35
C PHE A 105 -5.97 0.71 -11.26
N GLY A 106 -6.06 -0.60 -11.57
CA GLY A 106 -6.57 -1.60 -10.63
C GLY A 106 -5.52 -2.19 -9.71
N GLU A 107 -4.26 -2.23 -10.16
CA GLU A 107 -3.17 -2.87 -9.45
C GLU A 107 -1.91 -1.99 -9.47
N ALA A 108 -1.13 -2.08 -8.40
CA ALA A 108 0.15 -1.41 -8.26
C ALA A 108 1.24 -2.38 -7.82
N VAL A 109 2.44 -2.21 -8.37
CA VAL A 109 3.67 -2.81 -7.85
C VAL A 109 4.68 -1.70 -7.60
N ILE A 110 5.35 -1.72 -6.44
CA ILE A 110 6.55 -0.92 -6.21
C ILE A 110 7.75 -1.85 -6.33
N SER A 111 8.78 -1.43 -7.06
CA SER A 111 10.05 -2.15 -7.12
C SER A 111 11.20 -1.28 -6.68
N ILE A 112 12.19 -1.89 -6.03
CA ILE A 112 13.49 -1.28 -5.82
C ILE A 112 14.58 -2.08 -6.53
N HIS A 113 15.60 -1.39 -7.03
CA HIS A 113 16.78 -2.01 -7.63
C HIS A 113 18.04 -1.62 -6.88
N VAL A 114 18.95 -2.58 -6.74
CA VAL A 114 20.29 -2.39 -6.18
C VAL A 114 21.28 -2.18 -7.32
N GLY A 115 21.89 -0.99 -7.38
CA GLY A 115 22.88 -0.64 -8.41
C GLY A 115 24.26 -1.25 -8.14
N ASN A 116 25.15 -1.22 -9.13
CA ASN A 116 26.57 -1.63 -9.02
C ASN A 116 26.82 -3.11 -8.67
N GLY A 117 25.96 -3.98 -9.20
CA GLY A 117 26.31 -5.31 -9.70
C GLY A 117 27.14 -6.19 -8.77
N GLY A 118 26.48 -6.79 -7.78
CA GLY A 118 27.08 -7.88 -7.03
C GLY A 118 26.15 -8.43 -5.97
N GLY A 119 25.77 -9.69 -6.12
CA GLY A 119 24.98 -10.46 -5.16
C GLY A 119 23.66 -10.96 -5.75
N SER A 120 22.77 -11.46 -4.89
CA SER A 120 21.40 -11.86 -5.22
C SER A 120 20.48 -11.55 -4.03
N PRO A 121 19.27 -10.98 -4.20
CA PRO A 121 18.67 -10.53 -5.45
C PRO A 121 19.03 -9.08 -5.83
N ASP A 122 19.17 -8.77 -7.12
CA ASP A 122 19.42 -7.40 -7.60
C ASP A 122 18.19 -6.48 -7.60
N HIS A 123 16.99 -7.04 -7.52
CA HIS A 123 15.77 -6.25 -7.34
C HIS A 123 14.74 -6.96 -6.47
N PHE A 124 13.86 -6.14 -5.92
CA PHE A 124 12.72 -6.54 -5.12
C PHE A 124 11.49 -5.83 -5.67
N ALA A 125 10.36 -6.51 -5.67
CA ALA A 125 9.10 -5.96 -6.15
C ALA A 125 7.97 -6.45 -5.25
N TRP A 126 7.09 -5.53 -4.85
CA TRP A 126 5.95 -5.79 -3.98
C TRP A 126 4.66 -5.46 -4.68
N ALA A 127 3.67 -6.35 -4.61
CA ALA A 127 2.30 -6.00 -4.92
C ALA A 127 1.74 -5.14 -3.77
N ILE A 128 1.25 -3.97 -4.11
CA ILE A 128 0.71 -3.01 -3.14
C ILE A 128 -0.74 -3.35 -2.87
N GLU A 129 -1.16 -3.23 -1.60
CA GLU A 129 -2.56 -3.38 -1.25
C GLU A 129 -3.42 -2.34 -1.99
N THR A 130 -4.51 -2.79 -2.62
CA THR A 130 -5.38 -1.92 -3.40
C THR A 130 -5.90 -0.76 -2.55
N GLY A 131 -5.68 0.47 -3.02
CA GLY A 131 -6.09 1.69 -2.32
C GLY A 131 -5.06 2.24 -1.33
N ALA A 132 -3.97 1.52 -1.05
CA ALA A 132 -2.89 2.07 -0.24
C ALA A 132 -2.20 3.24 -0.97
N THR A 133 -2.08 4.39 -0.29
CA THR A 133 -1.49 5.61 -0.85
C THR A 133 -0.18 5.99 -0.19
N SER A 134 0.24 5.31 0.87
CA SER A 134 1.53 5.51 1.51
C SER A 134 1.95 4.32 2.33
N GLY A 135 3.23 4.30 2.68
CA GLY A 135 3.78 3.32 3.61
C GLY A 135 5.25 3.59 3.88
N THR A 136 5.89 2.61 4.52
CA THR A 136 7.32 2.65 4.83
C THR A 136 8.08 1.60 4.03
N PHE A 137 9.36 1.80 3.86
CA PHE A 137 10.24 0.79 3.29
C PHE A 137 11.60 0.78 3.98
N SER A 138 12.27 -0.36 3.91
CA SER A 138 13.68 -0.49 4.27
C SER A 138 14.44 -1.38 3.29
N TYR A 139 15.73 -1.12 3.17
CA TYR A 139 16.68 -1.97 2.46
C TYR A 139 17.95 -2.10 3.30
N ASP A 140 18.39 -3.33 3.50
CA ASP A 140 19.62 -3.66 4.21
C ASP A 140 20.48 -4.59 3.36
N LYS A 141 21.71 -4.15 3.12
CA LYS A 141 22.80 -5.02 2.67
C LYS A 141 23.40 -5.72 3.90
N LEU A 142 23.29 -7.03 3.94
CA LEU A 142 23.70 -7.84 5.09
C LEU A 142 25.15 -8.34 4.94
N ASN A 143 25.44 -9.08 3.87
CA ASN A 143 26.72 -9.76 3.67
C ASN A 143 27.06 -9.94 2.19
N GLY A 144 28.35 -9.88 1.84
CA GLY A 144 28.81 -10.12 0.47
C GLY A 144 28.20 -9.14 -0.55
N GLY A 145 28.55 -9.32 -1.82
CA GLY A 145 28.03 -8.49 -2.90
C GLY A 145 28.43 -7.01 -2.85
N GLY A 146 28.13 -6.31 -3.93
CA GLY A 146 28.26 -4.87 -4.06
C GLY A 146 26.91 -4.18 -3.94
N GLY A 147 26.92 -2.87 -4.11
CA GLY A 147 25.70 -2.14 -4.41
C GLY A 147 24.92 -1.60 -3.22
N GLY A 148 24.09 -0.63 -3.54
CA GLY A 148 23.12 0.00 -2.66
C GLY A 148 21.84 0.28 -3.42
N LEU A 149 20.78 0.60 -2.70
CA LEU A 149 19.52 1.05 -3.27
C LEU A 149 19.80 2.17 -4.29
N SER A 150 19.42 1.95 -5.53
CA SER A 150 19.72 2.86 -6.64
C SER A 150 18.48 3.48 -7.26
N ASN A 151 17.35 2.76 -7.28
CA ASN A 151 16.10 3.34 -7.73
C ASN A 151 14.89 2.68 -7.05
N MET A 152 13.80 3.43 -7.02
CA MET A 152 12.46 2.96 -6.69
C MET A 152 11.50 3.33 -7.83
N LYS A 153 10.69 2.38 -8.26
CA LYS A 153 9.76 2.54 -9.38
C LYS A 153 8.37 2.08 -9.00
N LEU A 154 7.36 2.75 -9.57
CA LEU A 154 5.96 2.39 -9.47
C LEU A 154 5.48 1.84 -10.81
N TRP A 155 4.74 0.74 -10.75
CA TRP A 155 4.17 0.04 -11.89
C TRP A 155 2.68 -0.09 -11.71
N SER A 156 1.94 -0.04 -12.82
CA SER A 156 0.50 -0.26 -12.83
C SER A 156 0.06 -1.22 -13.91
N ARG A 157 -1.11 -1.83 -13.67
CA ARG A 157 -1.91 -2.49 -14.70
C ARG A 157 -3.39 -2.52 -14.30
N GLY A 158 -4.20 -3.03 -15.21
CA GLY A 158 -5.62 -3.29 -14.99
C GLY A 158 -6.44 -2.02 -14.89
N THR A 159 -7.76 -2.19 -14.90
CA THR A 159 -8.72 -1.11 -14.65
C THR A 159 -9.09 -1.08 -13.17
N PRO A 160 -9.41 0.09 -12.59
CA PRO A 160 -9.88 0.19 -11.22
C PRO A 160 -11.00 -0.80 -10.93
N SER A 161 -10.84 -1.63 -9.90
CA SER A 161 -11.96 -2.36 -9.37
C SER A 161 -12.87 -1.37 -8.66
N THR A 162 -14.16 -1.33 -9.01
CA THR A 162 -15.14 -0.57 -8.24
C THR A 162 -15.26 -1.20 -6.86
N VAL A 163 -14.56 -0.67 -5.87
CA VAL A 163 -14.77 -1.04 -4.48
C VAL A 163 -16.18 -0.55 -4.14
N ALA A 164 -17.07 -1.48 -3.76
CA ALA A 164 -18.41 -1.11 -3.31
C ALA A 164 -18.27 -0.09 -2.17
N GLU A 165 -18.97 1.03 -2.28
CA GLU A 165 -18.91 2.09 -1.27
C GLU A 165 -19.07 1.47 0.13
N PRO A 166 -18.26 1.90 1.12
CA PRO A 166 -18.35 1.35 2.45
C PRO A 166 -19.79 1.46 2.95
N GLY A 167 -20.37 0.33 3.41
CA GLY A 167 -21.72 0.31 3.97
C GLY A 167 -21.91 1.27 5.14
N SER A 168 -20.84 1.85 5.69
CA SER A 168 -20.88 2.95 6.66
C SER A 168 -21.64 4.18 6.16
N ILE A 169 -21.63 4.51 4.86
CA ILE A 169 -22.44 5.62 4.32
C ILE A 169 -23.92 5.24 4.37
N ALA A 170 -24.27 4.03 3.96
CA ALA A 170 -25.64 3.52 4.07
C ALA A 170 -26.09 3.46 5.53
N LEU A 171 -25.25 3.00 6.45
CA LEU A 171 -25.51 2.93 7.88
C LEU A 171 -25.63 4.32 8.52
N LEU A 172 -24.80 5.28 8.12
CA LEU A 172 -24.90 6.68 8.55
C LEU A 172 -26.23 7.27 8.07
N GLY A 173 -26.60 7.03 6.81
CA GLY A 173 -27.87 7.46 6.24
C GLY A 173 -29.07 6.86 6.99
N LEU A 174 -29.04 5.55 7.28
CA LEU A 174 -30.09 4.87 8.05
C LEU A 174 -30.14 5.35 9.51
N GLY A 175 -28.98 5.60 10.14
CA GLY A 175 -28.90 6.14 11.49
C GLY A 175 -29.51 7.54 11.59
N LEU A 176 -29.21 8.42 10.63
CA LEU A 176 -29.80 9.75 10.54
C LEU A 176 -31.33 9.67 10.31
N ALA A 177 -31.78 8.79 9.41
CA ALA A 177 -33.21 8.58 9.16
C ALA A 177 -33.95 8.08 10.42
N GLY A 178 -33.36 7.14 11.15
CA GLY A 178 -33.88 6.64 12.42
C GLY A 178 -33.99 7.72 13.51
N LEU A 179 -32.99 8.59 13.62
CA LEU A 179 -32.99 9.72 14.56
C LEU A 179 -34.11 10.73 14.24
N VAL A 180 -34.33 11.01 12.96
CA VAL A 180 -35.43 11.91 12.52
C VAL A 180 -36.79 11.28 12.82
N ALA A 181 -36.96 9.98 12.56
CA ALA A 181 -38.20 9.26 12.85
C ALA A 181 -38.51 9.22 14.36
N SER A 182 -37.50 9.01 15.22
CA SER A 182 -37.70 8.98 16.67
C SER A 182 -38.12 10.34 17.23
N ARG A 183 -37.55 11.43 16.73
CA ARG A 183 -37.92 12.80 17.13
C ARG A 183 -39.36 13.17 16.76
N ARG A 184 -39.89 12.63 15.66
CA ARG A 184 -41.29 12.87 15.25
C ARG A 184 -42.31 12.13 16.11
N LYS A 185 -41.92 11.02 16.74
CA LYS A 185 -42.81 10.25 17.64
C LYS A 185 -42.93 10.84 19.05
N GLN A 186 -41.98 11.69 19.45
CA GLN A 186 -41.98 12.37 20.76
C GLN A 186 -42.69 13.74 20.75
N ARG A 187 -43.09 14.24 19.58
CA ARG A 187 -43.97 15.40 19.44
C ARG A 187 -45.40 14.93 19.22
#